data_AF-A0A0K1PAT7-F1
#
_entry.id   AF-A0A0K1PAT7-F1
#
_cell.length_a   1.000
_cell.length_b   1.000
_cell.length_c   1.000
_cell.angle_alpha   90.00
_cell.angle_beta   90.00
_cell.angle_gamma   90.00
#
_symmetry.space_group_name_H-M   'P 1'
#
loop_
_entity.id
_entity.type
_entity.pdbx_description
1 polymer ?
#
loop_
_entity_poly.entity_id
_entity_poly.type
_entity_poly.pdbx_seq_one_letter_code
_entity_poly.pdbx_strand_id
1 'polypeptide(L)'
;MPTNEEKRKDGADSLDDVAYEALIQELDSVVRQLEASELSLEESLQAFERGVKLSKAAEHRLDEAEGRVEVLLQGDRTRPLAQQESGEGPRSRTRSQESEEAP
;
A
#
# COMPACT_ATOMS: atom_id res chain seq x y z
N MET A 1 -37.31 31.26 -3.66
CA MET A 1 -36.12 30.93 -4.49
C MET A 1 -35.33 29.85 -3.78
N PRO A 2 -35.36 28.57 -4.19
CA PRO A 2 -34.35 27.62 -3.75
C PRO A 2 -33.15 27.68 -4.71
N THR A 3 -32.05 28.27 -4.27
CA THR A 3 -30.78 28.20 -5.00
C THR A 3 -30.14 26.86 -4.69
N ASN A 4 -30.52 25.89 -5.52
CA ASN A 4 -29.70 24.80 -6.06
C ASN A 4 -28.40 24.51 -5.28
N GLU A 5 -28.46 23.48 -4.43
CA GLU A 5 -27.30 22.78 -3.87
C GLU A 5 -26.24 22.58 -4.96
N GLU A 6 -25.13 23.29 -4.80
CA GLU A 6 -23.92 23.11 -5.60
C GLU A 6 -23.42 21.68 -5.42
N LYS A 7 -23.90 20.81 -6.32
CA LYS A 7 -23.24 19.57 -6.70
C LYS A 7 -21.89 19.95 -7.32
N ARG A 8 -20.91 20.27 -6.47
CA ARG A 8 -19.51 20.37 -6.85
C ARG A 8 -19.03 18.95 -7.16
N LYS A 9 -19.17 18.61 -8.43
CA LYS A 9 -18.34 17.65 -9.15
C LYS A 9 -16.87 17.95 -8.85
N ASP A 10 -16.11 16.91 -8.57
CA ASP A 10 -14.77 16.60 -9.08
C ASP A 10 -13.86 16.03 -7.98
N GLY A 11 -13.79 14.71 -7.95
CA GLY A 11 -12.69 13.91 -7.44
C GLY A 11 -12.64 12.68 -8.33
N ALA A 12 -11.55 12.50 -9.07
CA ALA A 12 -11.41 11.50 -10.12
C ALA A 12 -11.89 10.13 -9.63
N ASP A 13 -12.88 9.62 -10.37
CA ASP A 13 -13.36 8.25 -10.38
C ASP A 13 -12.16 7.29 -10.41
N SER A 14 -11.69 6.91 -9.23
CA SER A 14 -10.65 5.91 -9.08
C SER A 14 -11.31 4.61 -9.50
N LEU A 15 -11.05 4.17 -10.72
CA LEU A 15 -11.46 2.84 -11.21
C LEU A 15 -11.04 1.72 -10.23
N ASP A 16 -10.01 1.99 -9.43
CA ASP A 16 -9.55 1.16 -8.31
C ASP A 16 -10.55 1.08 -7.14
N ASP A 17 -11.30 2.15 -6.86
CA ASP A 17 -12.33 2.23 -5.81
C ASP A 17 -13.57 1.42 -6.22
N VAL A 18 -13.99 1.57 -7.48
CA VAL A 18 -15.03 0.73 -8.10
C VAL A 18 -14.62 -0.75 -8.10
N ALA A 19 -13.33 -1.05 -8.33
CA ALA A 19 -12.81 -2.41 -8.28
C ALA A 19 -12.79 -2.99 -6.85
N TYR A 20 -12.47 -2.17 -5.84
CA TYR A 20 -12.51 -2.58 -4.44
C TYR A 20 -13.95 -2.79 -3.94
N GLU A 21 -14.87 -1.86 -4.21
CA GLU A 21 -16.29 -2.02 -3.89
C GLU A 21 -16.88 -3.28 -4.55
N ALA A 22 -16.50 -3.57 -5.80
CA ALA A 22 -16.91 -4.78 -6.49
C ALA A 22 -16.39 -6.06 -5.80
N LEU A 23 -15.12 -6.09 -5.36
CA LEU A 23 -14.56 -7.21 -4.59
C LEU A 23 -15.34 -7.45 -3.29
N ILE A 24 -15.68 -6.37 -2.58
CA ILE A 24 -16.44 -6.44 -1.34
C ILE A 24 -17.89 -6.91 -1.59
N GLN A 25 -18.54 -6.44 -2.66
CA GLN A 25 -19.87 -6.93 -3.05
C GLN A 25 -19.86 -8.41 -3.40
N GLU A 26 -18.86 -8.88 -4.14
CA GLU A 26 -18.73 -10.28 -4.48
C GLU A 26 -18.50 -11.15 -3.23
N LEU A 27 -17.68 -10.66 -2.29
CA LEU A 27 -17.45 -11.33 -1.01
C LEU A 27 -18.74 -11.41 -0.18
N ASP A 28 -19.54 -10.35 -0.09
CA ASP A 28 -20.84 -10.35 0.60
C ASP A 28 -21.80 -11.38 -0.02
N SER A 29 -21.83 -11.46 -1.35
CA SER A 29 -22.62 -12.47 -2.06
C SER A 29 -22.15 -13.90 -1.74
N VAL A 30 -20.85 -14.13 -1.65
CA VAL A 30 -20.28 -15.44 -1.29
C VAL A 30 -20.63 -15.81 0.15
N VAL A 31 -20.53 -14.86 1.09
CA VAL A 31 -20.90 -15.08 2.50
C VAL A 31 -22.39 -15.41 2.62
N ARG A 32 -23.27 -14.66 1.93
CA ARG A 32 -24.71 -14.95 1.88
C ARG A 32 -25.02 -16.33 1.31
N GLN A 33 -24.27 -16.76 0.30
CA GLN A 33 -24.39 -18.12 -0.23
C GLN A 33 -24.02 -19.13 0.86
N LEU A 34 -22.88 -18.95 1.53
CA LEU A 34 -22.42 -19.83 2.63
C LEU A 34 -23.40 -19.91 3.82
N GLU A 35 -24.16 -18.84 4.08
CA GLU A 35 -25.21 -18.82 5.09
C GLU A 35 -26.51 -19.52 4.65
N ALA A 36 -26.69 -19.78 3.36
CA ALA A 36 -27.84 -20.49 2.85
C ALA A 36 -27.77 -21.97 3.24
N SER A 37 -28.83 -22.48 3.88
CA SER A 37 -28.89 -23.85 4.42
C SER A 37 -29.01 -24.96 3.37
N GLU A 38 -29.02 -24.63 2.08
CA GLU A 38 -29.20 -25.56 0.96
C GLU A 38 -27.91 -25.85 0.17
N LEU A 39 -26.75 -25.32 0.58
CA LEU A 39 -25.50 -25.63 -0.09
C LEU A 39 -25.06 -27.08 0.16
N SER A 40 -24.67 -27.77 -0.91
CA SER A 40 -23.93 -29.01 -0.79
C SER A 40 -22.52 -28.76 -0.24
N LEU A 41 -21.86 -29.83 0.22
CA LEU A 41 -20.47 -29.77 0.71
C LEU A 41 -19.51 -29.24 -0.36
N GLU A 42 -19.68 -29.69 -1.60
CA GLU A 42 -18.88 -29.26 -2.75
C GLU A 42 -19.06 -27.76 -3.03
N GLU A 43 -20.30 -27.28 -3.02
CA GLU A 43 -20.61 -25.86 -3.25
C GLU A 43 -20.13 -24.98 -2.09
N SER A 44 -20.22 -25.48 -0.85
CA SER A 44 -19.69 -24.81 0.33
C SER A 44 -18.17 -24.65 0.25
N LEU A 45 -17.46 -25.69 -0.22
CA LEU A 45 -16.02 -25.64 -0.45
C LEU A 45 -15.65 -24.65 -1.55
N GLN A 46 -16.38 -24.64 -2.67
CA GLN A 46 -16.14 -23.70 -3.76
C GLN A 46 -16.41 -22.25 -3.36
N ALA A 47 -17.50 -22.00 -2.64
CA ALA A 47 -17.84 -20.68 -2.12
C ALA A 47 -16.77 -20.21 -1.13
N PHE A 48 -16.32 -21.07 -0.21
CA PHE A 48 -15.24 -20.77 0.70
C PHE A 48 -13.92 -20.43 -0.03
N GLU A 49 -13.53 -21.22 -1.03
CA GLU A 49 -12.31 -20.96 -1.81
C GLU A 49 -12.39 -19.62 -2.57
N ARG A 50 -13.56 -19.29 -3.14
CA ARG A 50 -13.79 -17.96 -3.73
C ARG A 50 -13.69 -16.85 -2.69
N GLY A 51 -14.32 -17.01 -1.53
CA GLY A 51 -14.28 -16.01 -0.46
C GLY A 51 -12.85 -15.71 -0.02
N VAL A 52 -12.02 -16.75 0.15
CA VAL A 52 -10.60 -16.59 0.49
C VAL A 52 -9.82 -15.84 -0.60
N LYS A 53 -10.09 -16.12 -1.88
CA LYS A 53 -9.46 -15.41 -3.01
C LYS A 53 -9.87 -13.93 -3.05
N LEU A 54 -11.16 -13.64 -2.84
CA LEU A 54 -11.69 -12.29 -2.81
C LEU A 54 -11.14 -11.47 -1.64
N SER A 55 -11.06 -12.06 -0.44
CA SER A 55 -10.42 -11.41 0.72
C SER A 55 -8.96 -11.03 0.44
N LYS A 56 -8.17 -11.96 -0.12
CA LYS A 56 -6.77 -11.68 -0.47
C LYS A 56 -6.63 -10.59 -1.53
N ALA A 57 -7.54 -10.56 -2.51
CA ALA A 57 -7.55 -9.53 -3.53
C ALA A 57 -7.89 -8.15 -2.92
N ALA A 58 -8.83 -8.10 -1.97
CA ALA A 58 -9.17 -6.88 -1.26
C ALA A 58 -7.99 -6.37 -0.40
N GLU A 59 -7.32 -7.26 0.34
CA GLU A 59 -6.11 -6.93 1.11
C GLU A 59 -5.02 -6.34 0.20
N HIS A 60 -4.71 -7.01 -0.93
CA HIS A 60 -3.70 -6.52 -1.87
C HIS A 60 -4.05 -5.14 -2.45
N ARG A 61 -5.33 -4.88 -2.70
CA ARG A 61 -5.79 -3.56 -3.18
C ARG A 61 -5.60 -2.47 -2.13
N LEU A 62 -5.83 -2.78 -0.86
CA LEU A 62 -5.58 -1.86 0.25
C LEU A 62 -4.08 -1.60 0.42
N ASP A 63 -3.24 -2.64 0.33
CA ASP A 63 -1.78 -2.49 0.37
C ASP A 63 -1.26 -1.60 -0.77
N GLU A 64 -1.76 -1.78 -1.99
CA GLU A 64 -1.40 -0.91 -3.12
C GLU A 64 -1.83 0.54 -2.91
N ALA A 65 -3.03 0.76 -2.35
CA ALA A 65 -3.52 2.09 -2.03
C ALA A 65 -2.67 2.75 -0.92
N GLU A 66 -2.34 2.01 0.14
CA GLU A 66 -1.49 2.47 1.24
C GLU A 66 -0.09 2.84 0.73
N GLY A 67 0.51 1.99 -0.12
CA GLY A 67 1.81 2.27 -0.73
C GLY A 67 1.79 3.52 -1.62
N ARG A 68 0.72 3.72 -2.41
CA ARG A 68 0.55 4.96 -3.19
C ARG A 68 0.43 6.19 -2.31
N VAL A 69 -0.32 6.10 -1.20
CA VAL A 69 -0.45 7.19 -0.22
C VAL A 69 0.88 7.48 0.47
N GLU A 70 1.64 6.46 0.85
CA GLU A 70 2.97 6.63 1.45
C GLU A 70 3.94 7.34 0.50
N VAL A 71 3.97 6.95 -0.78
CA VAL A 71 4.81 7.60 -1.80
C VAL A 71 4.40 9.06 -2.00
N LEU A 72 3.10 9.37 -2.00
CA LEU A 72 2.60 10.75 -2.09
C LEU A 72 3.00 11.57 -0.86
N LEU A 73 2.88 11.02 0.34
CA LEU A 73 3.31 11.65 1.61
C LEU A 73 4.85 11.82 1.68
N GLN A 74 5.62 10.89 1.13
CA GLN A 74 7.08 10.99 1.02
C GLN A 74 7.51 11.98 -0.06
N GLY A 75 6.73 12.13 -1.14
CA GLY A 75 6.91 13.15 -2.18
C GLY A 75 6.87 14.57 -1.60
N ASP A 76 5.96 14.82 -0.66
CA ASP A 76 5.90 16.07 0.13
C ASP A 76 7.08 16.23 1.11
N ARG A 77 7.74 15.13 1.50
CA ARG A 77 8.96 15.11 2.33
C ARG A 77 10.26 15.17 1.53
N THR A 78 10.25 15.59 0.26
CA THR A 78 11.47 15.97 -0.45
C THR A 78 12.02 17.34 0.02
N ARG A 79 12.14 17.51 1.33
CA ARG A 79 13.28 18.21 1.93
C ARG A 79 14.12 17.13 2.60
N PRO A 80 15.29 16.78 2.03
CA PRO A 80 16.03 15.62 2.49
C PRO A 80 16.44 15.80 3.96
N LEU A 81 16.18 14.80 4.80
CA LEU A 81 16.79 14.70 6.14
C LEU A 81 18.31 14.39 6.09
N ALA A 82 18.93 14.48 4.91
CA ALA A 82 20.36 14.29 4.72
C ALA A 82 21.14 15.60 4.87
N GLN A 83 20.96 16.35 5.97
CA GLN A 83 21.93 17.38 6.36
C GLN A 83 21.87 17.70 7.86
N GLN A 84 22.24 16.75 8.71
CA GLN A 84 22.86 16.94 10.04
C GLN A 84 23.16 15.51 10.51
N GLU A 85 24.38 14.99 10.55
CA GLU A 85 25.64 15.61 10.88
C GLU A 85 26.76 14.94 10.08
N SER A 86 27.41 15.71 9.19
CA SER A 86 28.76 15.41 8.74
C SER A 86 29.72 16.09 9.72
N GLY A 87 30.54 15.29 10.40
CA GLY A 87 31.80 15.74 10.98
C GLY A 87 31.84 15.81 12.50
N GLU A 88 32.29 14.72 13.14
CA GLU A 88 33.57 14.69 13.85
C GLU A 88 33.80 13.34 14.54
N GLY A 89 34.64 12.50 13.92
CA GLY A 89 35.31 11.37 14.59
C GLY A 89 36.81 11.63 14.55
N PRO A 90 37.51 11.76 15.70
CA PRO A 90 38.89 12.20 15.71
C PRO A 90 39.86 11.06 15.33
N ARG A 91 40.76 11.39 14.40
CA ARG A 91 42.19 11.05 14.36
C ARG A 91 42.59 9.57 14.51
N SER A 92 42.98 8.95 13.38
CA SER A 92 44.07 7.97 13.33
C SER A 92 44.57 7.79 11.88
N ARG A 93 45.37 8.76 11.40
CA ARG A 93 46.26 8.56 10.25
C ARG A 93 47.70 8.83 10.68
N THR A 94 48.37 7.80 11.20
CA THR A 94 49.83 7.68 11.16
C THR A 94 50.18 6.20 11.03
N ARG A 95 50.00 5.64 9.83
CA ARG A 95 50.89 4.58 9.35
C ARG A 95 51.82 5.27 8.38
N SER A 96 52.89 5.85 8.92
CA SER A 96 54.02 6.32 8.12
C SER A 96 54.55 5.11 7.36
N GLN A 97 54.44 5.20 6.04
CA GLN A 97 55.10 4.30 5.12
C GLN A 97 56.61 4.43 5.33
N GLU A 98 57.20 3.30 5.66
CA GLU A 98 58.60 2.98 5.48
C GLU A 98 58.92 3.10 3.98
N SER A 99 59.70 4.12 3.59
CA SER A 99 60.47 4.20 2.34
C SER A 99 61.37 5.44 2.33
N GLU A 100 62.68 5.22 2.43
CA GLU A 100 63.80 5.95 1.81
C GLU A 100 65.07 5.41 2.49
N GLU A 101 65.77 4.43 1.91
CA GLU A 101 66.80 4.57 0.85
C GLU A 101 67.91 5.55 1.23
N ALA A 102 69.12 5.02 1.51
CA ALA A 102 70.40 5.70 1.33
C ALA A 102 71.56 4.67 1.32
N PRO A 103 72.68 4.96 0.63
CA PRO A 103 73.56 3.97 -0.03
C PRO A 103 74.55 3.22 0.87
#